data_AF-A0A853FNI9-F1
#
_entry.id   AF-A0A853FNI9-F1
#
_cell.length_a   1.000
_cell.length_b   1.000
_cell.length_c   1.000
_cell.angle_alpha   90.00
_cell.angle_beta   90.00
_cell.angle_gamma   90.00
#
_symmetry.space_group_name_H-M   'P 1'
#
loop_
_entity.id
_entity.type
_entity.pdbx_description
1 polymer ?
#
loop_
_entity_poly.entity_id
_entity_poly.type
_entity_poly.pdbx_seq_one_letter_code
_entity_poly.pdbx_strand_id
1 'polypeptide(L)'
;MSDPLPEFRAAHRLAEPDASHWLLRFGPVTLKLRNFAWRQAAIDAHDRHHLITGYPLTLRGEMQLAAWEWGAGRYPDWRATAFCAPLVVAGAILMPRRTLRAFREGRKSESLYPARR
;
A
#
# COMPACT_ATOMS: atom_id res chain seq x y z
N MET A 1 9.49 22.83 -3.28
CA MET A 1 9.54 21.52 -3.96
C MET A 1 8.11 21.12 -4.29
N SER A 2 7.81 20.75 -5.53
CA SER A 2 6.47 20.28 -5.93
C SER A 2 6.16 18.95 -5.25
N ASP A 3 4.87 18.64 -5.01
CA ASP A 3 4.44 17.34 -4.52
C ASP A 3 4.71 16.26 -5.59
N PRO A 4 5.52 15.22 -5.33
CA PRO A 4 5.85 14.20 -6.33
C PRO A 4 4.72 13.18 -6.57
N LEU A 5 3.67 13.14 -5.74
CA LEU A 5 2.63 12.11 -5.82
C LEU A 5 1.83 12.13 -7.14
N PRO A 6 1.40 13.28 -7.69
CA PRO A 6 0.67 13.30 -8.96
C PRO A 6 1.49 12.75 -10.12
N GLU A 7 2.78 13.11 -10.19
CA GLU A 7 3.70 12.60 -11.23
C GLU A 7 3.90 11.10 -11.11
N PHE A 8 4.06 10.59 -9.88
CA PHE A 8 4.16 9.16 -9.60
C PHE A 8 2.91 8.40 -10.06
N ARG A 9 1.72 8.89 -9.73
CA ARG A 9 0.45 8.27 -10.15
C ARG A 9 0.27 8.25 -11.66
N ALA A 10 0.58 9.36 -12.32
CA ALA A 10 0.51 9.47 -13.78
C ALA A 10 1.48 8.48 -14.46
N ALA A 11 2.73 8.39 -13.98
CA ALA A 11 3.73 7.47 -14.50
C ALA A 11 3.30 6.00 -14.40
N HIS A 12 2.55 5.65 -13.35
CA HIS A 12 2.08 4.29 -13.11
C HIS A 12 0.63 4.04 -13.56
N ARG A 13 -0.04 5.03 -14.16
CA ARG A 13 -1.45 4.98 -14.60
C ARG A 13 -2.39 4.52 -13.47
N LEU A 14 -2.15 5.03 -12.27
CA LEU A 14 -3.00 4.78 -11.10
C LEU A 14 -4.32 5.56 -11.25
N ALA A 15 -5.40 5.03 -10.68
CA ALA A 15 -6.66 5.74 -10.63
C ALA A 15 -6.59 6.88 -9.62
N GLU A 16 -7.31 7.97 -9.89
CA GLU A 16 -7.45 9.06 -8.93
C GLU A 16 -8.07 8.58 -7.61
N PRO A 17 -7.71 9.19 -6.46
CA PRO A 17 -8.18 8.75 -5.15
C PRO A 17 -9.70 8.71 -5.02
N ASP A 18 -10.39 9.69 -5.62
CA ASP A 18 -11.84 9.89 -5.58
C ASP A 18 -12.59 9.09 -6.66
N ALA A 19 -11.87 8.40 -7.57
CA ALA A 19 -12.49 7.58 -8.59
C ALA A 19 -13.43 6.54 -7.97
N SER A 20 -14.60 6.32 -8.58
CA SER A 20 -15.60 5.36 -8.08
C SER A 20 -15.12 3.90 -8.15
N HIS A 21 -14.20 3.61 -9.06
CA HIS A 21 -13.63 2.30 -9.31
C HIS A 21 -12.14 2.40 -9.56
N TRP A 22 -11.44 1.31 -9.28
CA TRP A 22 -10.02 1.18 -9.55
C TRP A 22 -9.74 -0.19 -10.16
N LEU A 23 -8.57 -0.33 -10.79
CA LEU A 23 -8.14 -1.57 -11.44
C LEU A 23 -7.11 -2.27 -10.56
N LEU A 24 -7.48 -3.42 -9.99
CA LEU A 24 -6.53 -4.32 -9.37
C LEU A 24 -5.90 -5.18 -10.46
N ARG A 25 -4.57 -5.08 -10.61
CA ARG A 25 -3.80 -5.86 -11.58
C ARG A 25 -3.04 -6.96 -10.87
N PHE A 26 -3.33 -8.21 -11.22
CA PHE A 26 -2.62 -9.40 -10.72
C PHE A 26 -2.14 -10.24 -11.90
N GLY A 27 -0.89 -9.98 -12.33
CA GLY A 27 -0.34 -10.61 -13.53
C GLY A 27 -1.20 -10.29 -14.77
N PRO A 28 -1.67 -11.31 -15.53
CA PRO A 28 -2.53 -11.09 -16.70
C PRO A 28 -3.99 -10.74 -16.35
N VAL A 29 -4.40 -10.90 -15.08
CA VAL A 29 -5.78 -10.66 -14.65
C VAL A 29 -5.93 -9.21 -14.18
N THR A 30 -6.94 -8.52 -14.70
CA THR A 30 -7.34 -7.19 -14.24
C THR A 30 -8.76 -7.23 -13.71
N LEU A 31 -8.95 -6.89 -12.44
CA LEU A 31 -10.26 -6.80 -11.80
C LEU A 31 -10.64 -5.33 -11.58
N LYS A 32 -11.82 -4.94 -12.06
CA LYS A 32 -12.40 -3.63 -11.75
C LYS A 32 -13.15 -3.71 -10.42
N LEU A 33 -12.64 -3.04 -9.41
CA LEU A 33 -13.19 -3.05 -8.06
C LEU A 33 -13.77 -1.68 -7.71
N ARG A 34 -14.82 -1.68 -6.87
CA ARG A 34 -15.34 -0.44 -6.29
C ARG A 34 -14.29 0.17 -5.36
N ASN A 35 -14.11 1.49 -5.44
CA ASN A 35 -13.24 2.22 -4.55
C ASN A 35 -14.03 2.64 -3.31
N PHE A 36 -13.99 1.80 -2.28
CA PHE A 36 -14.72 2.06 -1.05
C PHE A 36 -14.15 3.29 -0.31
N ALA A 37 -14.98 3.98 0.45
CA ALA A 37 -14.59 5.19 1.19
C ALA A 37 -13.33 5.00 2.07
N TRP A 38 -13.18 3.83 2.72
CA TRP A 38 -12.00 3.51 3.52
C TRP A 38 -10.72 3.38 2.67
N ARG A 39 -10.84 2.96 1.39
CA ARG A 39 -9.71 2.90 0.46
C ARG A 39 -9.39 4.29 -0.05
N GLN A 40 -10.40 5.06 -0.45
CA GLN A 40 -10.22 6.46 -0.88
C GLN A 40 -9.49 7.28 0.20
N ALA A 41 -9.84 7.06 1.47
CA ALA A 41 -9.21 7.75 2.60
C ALA A 41 -7.79 7.25 2.96
N ALA A 42 -7.39 6.06 2.49
CA ALA A 42 -6.07 5.47 2.76
C ALA A 42 -5.09 5.59 1.58
N ILE A 43 -5.59 5.65 0.35
CA ILE A 43 -4.78 5.44 -0.86
C ILE A 43 -3.71 6.53 -1.08
N ASP A 44 -3.97 7.77 -0.65
CA ASP A 44 -2.98 8.85 -0.71
C ASP A 44 -1.76 8.56 0.17
N ALA A 45 -1.99 8.17 1.42
CA ALA A 45 -0.89 7.80 2.32
C ALA A 45 -0.15 6.56 1.81
N HIS A 46 -0.90 5.55 1.35
CA HIS A 46 -0.35 4.32 0.78
C HIS A 46 0.57 4.57 -0.41
N ASP A 47 0.12 5.34 -1.41
CA ASP A 47 0.92 5.65 -2.60
C ASP A 47 2.17 6.49 -2.23
N ARG A 48 2.07 7.37 -1.22
CA ARG A 48 3.24 8.08 -0.68
C ARG A 48 4.21 7.15 0.05
N HIS A 49 3.73 6.10 0.70
CA HIS A 49 4.62 5.11 1.32
C HIS A 49 5.48 4.39 0.27
N HIS A 50 4.99 4.16 -0.95
CA HIS A 50 5.84 3.67 -2.05
C HIS A 50 6.99 4.63 -2.36
N LEU A 51 6.71 5.94 -2.43
CA LEU A 51 7.74 6.97 -2.66
C LEU A 51 8.77 7.03 -1.53
N ILE A 52 8.32 6.92 -0.27
CA ILE A 52 9.20 7.01 0.91
C ILE A 52 10.08 5.76 1.06
N THR A 53 9.50 4.58 0.87
CA THR A 53 10.19 3.30 1.10
C THR A 53 10.99 2.84 -0.12
N GLY A 54 10.64 3.34 -1.31
CA GLY A 54 11.18 2.88 -2.59
C GLY A 54 10.67 1.49 -3.00
N TYR A 55 9.67 0.92 -2.30
CA TYR A 55 9.06 -0.34 -2.73
C TYR A 55 8.24 -0.12 -4.01
N PRO A 56 8.48 -0.90 -5.09
CA PRO A 56 7.83 -0.64 -6.37
C PRO A 56 6.38 -1.14 -6.40
N LEU A 57 5.55 -0.60 -7.31
CA LEU A 57 4.18 -1.06 -7.61
C LEU A 57 4.16 -2.40 -8.37
N THR A 58 4.81 -3.41 -7.79
CA THR A 58 4.83 -4.80 -8.26
C THR A 58 4.29 -5.66 -7.14
N LEU A 59 3.76 -6.86 -7.46
CA LEU A 59 3.25 -7.77 -6.42
C LEU A 59 4.25 -7.99 -5.27
N ARG A 60 5.55 -8.08 -5.57
CA ARG A 60 6.59 -8.24 -4.54
C ARG A 60 6.78 -6.98 -3.71
N GLY A 61 6.76 -5.80 -4.34
CA GLY A 61 6.84 -4.53 -3.65
C GLY A 61 5.61 -4.25 -2.79
N GLU A 62 4.41 -4.59 -3.26
CA GLU A 62 3.16 -4.55 -2.48
C GLU A 62 3.25 -5.41 -1.21
N MET A 63 3.78 -6.64 -1.32
CA MET A 63 4.02 -7.51 -0.15
C MET A 63 5.00 -6.90 0.85
N GLN A 64 6.04 -6.23 0.37
CA GLN A 64 7.01 -5.54 1.23
C GLN A 64 6.39 -4.30 1.87
N LEU A 65 5.67 -3.49 1.11
CA LEU A 65 5.01 -2.27 1.61
C LEU A 65 3.95 -2.62 2.65
N ALA A 66 3.08 -3.59 2.37
CA ALA A 66 2.07 -4.05 3.33
C ALA A 66 2.70 -4.51 4.66
N ALA A 67 3.86 -5.18 4.60
CA ALA A 67 4.60 -5.58 5.79
C ALA A 67 5.24 -4.40 6.52
N TRP A 68 5.78 -3.42 5.78
CA TRP A 68 6.29 -2.17 6.34
C TRP A 68 5.17 -1.38 7.04
N GLU A 69 4.01 -1.21 6.42
CA GLU A 69 2.84 -0.55 7.01
C GLU A 69 2.37 -1.28 8.27
N TRP A 70 2.44 -2.62 8.29
CA TRP A 70 2.14 -3.40 9.49
C TRP A 70 3.08 -3.09 10.66
N GLY A 71 4.32 -2.71 10.37
CA GLY A 71 5.29 -2.28 11.37
C GLY A 71 5.20 -0.80 11.73
N ALA A 72 4.95 0.07 10.76
CA ALA A 72 4.98 1.53 10.88
C ALA A 72 3.67 2.15 11.40
N GLY A 73 2.57 1.41 11.32
CA GLY A 73 1.24 1.90 11.65
C GLY A 73 0.28 1.55 10.53
N ARG A 74 -0.83 0.89 10.88
CA ARG A 74 -1.87 0.50 9.92
C ARG A 74 -2.96 1.55 9.89
N TYR A 75 -3.65 1.64 8.75
CA TYR A 75 -4.84 2.46 8.67
C TYR A 75 -5.89 2.02 9.72
N PRO A 76 -6.52 2.96 10.46
CA PRO A 76 -7.41 2.63 11.57
C PRO A 76 -8.64 1.76 11.22
N ASP A 77 -9.12 1.82 9.96
CA ASP A 77 -10.21 0.96 9.50
C ASP A 77 -9.70 -0.47 9.30
N TRP A 78 -10.30 -1.40 10.05
CA TRP A 78 -9.95 -2.82 9.99
C TRP A 78 -10.17 -3.42 8.60
N ARG A 79 -11.06 -2.87 7.78
CA ARG A 79 -11.33 -3.34 6.41
C ARG A 79 -10.14 -3.11 5.51
N ALA A 80 -9.49 -1.94 5.62
CA ALA A 80 -8.26 -1.65 4.88
C ALA A 80 -7.13 -2.57 5.34
N THR A 81 -7.02 -2.77 6.65
CA THR A 81 -6.06 -3.74 7.23
C THR A 81 -6.30 -5.17 6.74
N ALA A 82 -7.55 -5.63 6.76
CA ALA A 82 -7.94 -6.96 6.31
C ALA A 82 -7.71 -7.15 4.81
N PHE A 83 -7.91 -6.10 4.01
CA PHE A 83 -7.62 -6.09 2.59
C PHE A 83 -6.11 -6.29 2.30
N CYS A 84 -5.23 -5.69 3.10
CA CYS A 84 -3.78 -5.83 2.94
C CYS A 84 -3.18 -7.09 3.61
N ALA A 85 -3.88 -7.71 4.56
CA ALA A 85 -3.38 -8.88 5.31
C ALA A 85 -2.91 -10.05 4.42
N PRO A 86 -3.62 -10.44 3.34
CA PRO A 86 -3.17 -11.50 2.45
C PRO A 86 -1.79 -11.23 1.82
N LEU A 87 -1.45 -9.96 1.55
CA LEU A 87 -0.13 -9.60 1.00
C LEU A 87 0.99 -9.81 2.02
N VAL A 88 0.74 -9.51 3.30
CA VAL A 88 1.71 -9.76 4.37
C VAL A 88 1.94 -11.27 4.54
N VAL A 89 0.86 -12.06 4.57
CA VAL A 89 0.94 -13.52 4.69
C VAL A 89 1.66 -14.13 3.48
N ALA A 90 1.27 -13.73 2.26
CA ALA A 90 1.92 -14.21 1.05
C ALA A 90 3.39 -13.81 0.99
N GLY A 91 3.74 -12.58 1.40
CA GLY A 91 5.13 -12.15 1.55
C GLY A 91 5.92 -12.98 2.55
N ALA A 92 5.33 -13.29 3.71
CA ALA A 92 5.97 -14.09 4.74
C ALA A 92 6.26 -15.53 4.26
N ILE A 93 5.43 -16.09 3.39
CA ILE A 93 5.62 -17.42 2.81
C ILE A 93 6.61 -17.38 1.63
N LEU A 94 6.40 -16.47 0.67
CA LEU A 94 7.13 -16.44 -0.60
C LEU A 94 8.48 -15.70 -0.52
N MET A 95 8.61 -14.73 0.37
CA MET A 95 9.78 -13.85 0.50
C MET A 95 10.12 -13.51 1.96
N PRO A 96 10.22 -14.52 2.87
CA PRO A 96 10.25 -14.32 4.32
C PRO A 96 11.29 -13.30 4.79
N ARG A 97 12.52 -13.37 4.24
CA ARG A 97 13.62 -12.47 4.61
C ARG A 97 13.33 -11.02 4.23
N ARG A 98 12.75 -10.76 3.05
CA ARG A 98 12.41 -9.41 2.59
C ARG A 98 11.22 -8.85 3.36
N THR A 99 10.19 -9.66 3.58
CA THR A 99 9.00 -9.27 4.35
C THR A 99 9.36 -8.96 5.80
N LEU A 100 10.16 -9.81 6.45
CA LEU A 100 10.61 -9.55 7.82
C LEU A 100 11.49 -8.30 7.91
N ARG A 101 12.36 -8.06 6.93
CA ARG A 101 13.15 -6.83 6.84
C ARG A 101 12.25 -5.60 6.72
N ALA A 102 11.30 -5.60 5.79
CA ALA A 102 10.37 -4.50 5.60
C ALA A 102 9.54 -4.20 6.86
N PHE A 103 9.04 -5.24 7.53
CA PHE A 103 8.35 -5.10 8.82
C PHE A 103 9.25 -4.49 9.90
N ARG A 104 10.51 -4.93 10.00
CA ARG A 104 11.48 -4.38 10.97
C ARG A 104 11.84 -2.93 10.69
N GLU A 105 11.94 -2.55 9.42
CA GLU A 105 12.11 -1.16 9.00
C GLU A 105 10.87 -0.34 9.37
N GLY A 106 9.67 -0.88 9.10
CA GLY A 106 8.40 -0.26 9.49
C GLY A 106 8.31 0.02 10.99
N ARG A 107 8.70 -0.93 11.85
CA ARG A 107 8.73 -0.72 13.32
C ARG A 107 9.67 0.39 13.80
N LYS A 108 10.55 0.89 12.94
CA LYS A 108 11.46 2.01 13.22
C LYS A 108 11.01 3.29 12.49
N SER A 109 9.81 3.30 11.96
CA SER A 109 9.22 4.38 11.16
C SER A 109 7.80 4.65 11.65
N GLU A 110 7.21 5.73 11.14
CA GLU A 110 5.81 6.08 11.37
C GLU A 110 5.10 6.18 10.01
N SER A 111 3.94 5.55 9.90
CA SER A 111 3.08 5.67 8.72
C SER A 111 2.45 7.06 8.64
N LEU A 112 2.15 7.53 7.43
CA LEU A 112 1.35 8.72 7.18
C LEU A 112 -0.15 8.53 7.44
N TYR A 113 -0.58 7.31 7.81
CA TYR A 113 -1.96 7.09 8.22
C TYR A 113 -2.30 7.90 9.47
N PRO A 114 -3.54 8.39 9.60
CA PRO A 114 -3.94 9.09 10.80
C PRO A 114 -3.81 8.14 12.00
N ALA A 115 -3.20 8.63 13.07
CA ALA A 115 -3.17 7.90 14.33
C ALA A 115 -4.60 7.57 14.77
N ARG A 116 -4.81 6.34 15.26
CA ARG A 116 -6.07 5.95 15.88
C ARG A 116 -6.25 6.81 17.13
N ARG A 117 -7.10 7.84 17.06
CA ARG A 117 -7.56 8.59 18.24
C ARG A 117 -8.45 7.73 19.09
#